data_AF-A0AAD9RQQ5-F1
#
_entry.id   AF-A0AAD9RQQ5-F1
#
_cell.length_a   1.000
_cell.length_b   1.000
_cell.length_c   1.000
_cell.angle_alpha   90.00
_cell.angle_beta   90.00
_cell.angle_gamma   90.00
#
_symmetry.space_group_name_H-M   'P 1'
#
loop_
_entity.id
_entity.type
_entity.pdbx_description
1 polymer ?
#
loop_
_entity_poly.entity_id
_entity_poly.type
_entity_poly.pdbx_seq_one_letter_code
_entity_poly.pdbx_strand_id
1 'polypeptide(L)'
;MSIRAATHRLIQNGRVLLRTLRNNENLYSTEHPRNYLNKIHVVQVGKSQGHPPQGSSTNGATAGRHFGFLGSHARRLFVDNILKRVTSRLAADLRKRAARRLVFGDSAPFFALVGTSLASGSGILTKDDELEGVCWEIREAMSKLQWNMPQNDKNYDVTKTDEKGVSLQDFEIGPIIAKGCSAAVYAAKFKKTIHIENITQADIHRRNGDIHLFPLALKMMFNYDAESNATTILRAMYRETIPARNRHNNEELAEWEQRMAENMCTLPPHPNVVVMYYVFTDRVPALPDSWGMYPDALPARINPHGSGRNMSLFLLMKRYDTTLKEYLSSCSVSIRESILLLAQLLEGIVHINAHGIAHRDLKSDNILLDLSEETDNCPSLVITDFGCCLADKGGNLHMPYNTDNIDKGGNIALMAPEVISARPGPFTSINYTKADLWTAGTIAYEIFGEKNPFLGTPDEKPVLKNYNYEDHNLPPLPESIPNVIIALIQNILSRNFYKRHSPEMAATIMQLYLWAPSSWFKSENKVPSSNEVMEWLLCLTTKVLCEGRNSSLLLTNTLNDDESEHNVVKKSSYRRSLSTRSCGRRTMPEYQLIASFLGRVTLSNVRNAIRWIQKNM
;
A
#
# COMPACT_ATOMS: atom_id res chain seq x y z
N MET A 1 -28.94 -46.62 -10.00
CA MET A 1 -28.81 -45.73 -8.81
C MET A 1 -30.19 -45.55 -8.20
N SER A 2 -30.36 -45.83 -6.90
CA SER A 2 -31.66 -45.76 -6.24
C SER A 2 -32.18 -44.32 -6.15
N ILE A 3 -33.47 -44.13 -6.45
CA ILE A 3 -34.21 -42.86 -6.43
C ILE A 3 -34.12 -42.18 -5.06
N ARG A 4 -33.90 -42.95 -3.97
CA ARG A 4 -33.61 -42.42 -2.62
C ARG A 4 -32.31 -41.63 -2.52
N ALA A 5 -31.28 -41.99 -3.29
CA ALA A 5 -30.00 -41.28 -3.30
C ALA A 5 -30.09 -39.97 -4.11
N ALA A 6 -30.89 -39.93 -5.17
CA ALA A 6 -31.12 -38.71 -5.96
C ALA A 6 -31.97 -37.68 -5.19
N THR A 7 -33.00 -38.14 -4.48
CA THR A 7 -33.86 -37.27 -3.64
C THR A 7 -33.10 -36.71 -2.43
N HIS A 8 -32.24 -37.50 -1.77
CA HIS A 8 -31.38 -36.99 -0.70
C HIS A 8 -30.37 -35.94 -1.21
N ARG A 9 -29.80 -36.13 -2.42
CA ARG A 9 -28.86 -35.18 -3.05
C ARG A 9 -29.53 -33.87 -3.45
N LEU A 10 -30.77 -33.90 -3.96
CA LEU A 10 -31.53 -32.69 -4.28
C LEU A 10 -31.91 -31.89 -3.03
N ILE A 11 -32.28 -32.57 -1.93
CA ILE A 11 -32.65 -31.90 -0.67
C ILE A 11 -31.42 -31.29 0.03
N GLN A 12 -30.26 -31.94 -0.02
CA GLN A 12 -29.02 -31.40 0.56
C GLN A 12 -28.45 -30.23 -0.24
N ASN A 13 -28.44 -30.32 -1.58
CA ASN A 13 -27.92 -29.26 -2.44
C ASN A 13 -28.90 -28.07 -2.56
N GLY A 14 -30.21 -28.32 -2.49
CA GLY A 14 -31.23 -27.27 -2.46
C GLY A 14 -31.14 -26.38 -1.22
N ARG A 15 -30.75 -26.93 -0.05
CA ARG A 15 -30.52 -26.16 1.18
C ARG A 15 -29.27 -25.28 1.14
N VAL A 16 -28.27 -25.66 0.35
CA VAL A 16 -27.07 -24.83 0.14
C VAL A 16 -27.40 -23.69 -0.82
N LEU A 17 -28.13 -23.96 -1.91
CA LEU A 17 -28.56 -22.93 -2.86
C LEU A 17 -29.52 -21.89 -2.25
N LEU A 18 -30.43 -22.31 -1.37
CA LEU A 18 -31.33 -21.42 -0.63
C LEU A 18 -30.60 -20.58 0.43
N ARG A 19 -29.44 -21.02 0.94
CA ARG A 19 -28.59 -20.20 1.83
C ARG A 19 -27.79 -19.16 1.06
N THR A 20 -27.41 -19.42 -0.18
CA THR A 20 -26.75 -18.45 -1.05
C THR A 20 -27.71 -17.37 -1.55
N LEU A 21 -28.97 -17.73 -1.86
CA LEU A 21 -29.99 -16.76 -2.27
C LEU A 21 -30.49 -15.89 -1.10
N ARG A 22 -30.67 -16.47 0.09
CA ARG A 22 -31.14 -15.73 1.28
C ARG A 22 -30.09 -14.80 1.90
N ASN A 23 -28.79 -15.00 1.61
CA ASN A 23 -27.72 -14.11 2.10
C ASN A 23 -27.44 -12.92 1.15
N ASN A 24 -28.02 -12.89 -0.04
CA ASN A 24 -27.88 -11.76 -0.98
C ASN A 24 -28.99 -10.71 -0.85
N GLU A 25 -30.07 -10.99 -0.13
CA GLU A 25 -31.10 -10.01 0.21
C GLU A 25 -31.05 -9.69 1.71
N ASN A 26 -30.11 -8.80 2.11
CA ASN A 26 -30.20 -7.96 3.31
C ASN A 26 -28.97 -7.05 3.42
N LEU A 27 -28.71 -6.28 2.36
CA LEU A 27 -27.71 -5.21 2.36
C LEU A 27 -28.32 -3.88 1.92
N TYR A 28 -29.56 -3.57 2.34
CA TYR A 28 -30.09 -2.21 2.37
C TYR A 28 -31.23 -2.12 3.41
N SER A 29 -30.99 -1.46 4.55
CA SER A 29 -31.92 -0.50 5.17
C SER A 29 -31.34 0.02 6.50
N THR A 30 -31.65 1.28 6.74
CA THR A 30 -31.18 2.25 7.74
C THR A 30 -31.73 2.07 9.18
N GLU A 31 -30.96 2.64 10.12
CA GLU A 31 -31.34 3.35 11.36
C GLU A 31 -31.90 2.64 12.63
N HIS A 32 -31.10 2.79 13.70
CA HIS A 32 -31.45 3.22 15.08
C HIS A 32 -31.85 2.20 16.19
N PRO A 33 -31.61 2.56 17.49
CA PRO A 33 -31.08 1.65 18.52
C PRO A 33 -32.06 1.26 19.64
N ARG A 34 -31.80 0.18 20.39
CA ARG A 34 -32.00 0.09 21.86
C ARG A 34 -31.62 -1.25 22.50
N ASN A 35 -31.12 -1.12 23.73
CA ASN A 35 -30.87 -2.11 24.78
C ASN A 35 -31.99 -3.15 24.99
N TYR A 36 -31.65 -4.39 25.39
CA TYR A 36 -31.97 -5.00 26.70
C TYR A 36 -31.55 -6.49 26.77
N LEU A 37 -31.31 -6.95 28.01
CA LEU A 37 -30.87 -8.27 28.49
C LEU A 37 -31.69 -9.48 28.00
N ASN A 38 -31.06 -10.66 27.87
CA ASN A 38 -31.23 -11.76 28.85
C ASN A 38 -30.40 -13.04 28.58
N LYS A 39 -30.05 -13.67 29.71
CA LYS A 39 -29.32 -14.92 29.97
C LYS A 39 -29.98 -16.17 29.40
N ILE A 40 -29.20 -17.20 29.03
CA ILE A 40 -29.48 -18.62 29.33
C ILE A 40 -28.18 -19.38 29.66
N HIS A 41 -28.28 -20.25 30.67
CA HIS A 41 -27.28 -21.03 31.41
C HIS A 41 -26.73 -22.30 30.72
N VAL A 42 -25.44 -22.57 30.96
CA VAL A 42 -24.78 -23.79 31.52
C VAL A 42 -25.22 -25.19 31.05
N VAL A 43 -24.24 -26.01 30.60
CA VAL A 43 -23.96 -27.36 31.16
C VAL A 43 -22.45 -27.60 31.20
N GLN A 44 -21.97 -28.02 32.37
CA GLN A 44 -20.60 -28.33 32.75
C GLN A 44 -20.53 -29.82 33.15
N VAL A 45 -19.56 -30.57 32.63
CA VAL A 45 -19.12 -31.90 33.09
C VAL A 45 -17.63 -31.98 32.72
N GLY A 46 -16.65 -32.39 33.52
CA GLY A 46 -16.51 -32.90 34.88
C GLY A 46 -15.00 -33.06 35.11
N LYS A 47 -14.56 -32.91 36.37
CA LYS A 47 -13.17 -32.72 36.83
C LYS A 47 -12.30 -33.99 36.82
N SER A 48 -10.98 -33.83 36.65
CA SER A 48 -9.99 -34.61 37.42
C SER A 48 -8.77 -33.73 37.78
N GLN A 49 -8.32 -33.87 39.01
CA GLN A 49 -7.42 -33.00 39.78
C GLN A 49 -5.93 -33.16 39.43
N GLY A 50 -5.13 -32.12 39.75
CA GLY A 50 -3.68 -32.17 39.85
C GLY A 50 -3.05 -30.78 39.96
N HIS A 51 -2.75 -30.33 41.18
CA HIS A 51 -2.14 -29.04 41.54
C HIS A 51 -0.67 -28.88 41.08
N PRO A 52 -0.23 -27.63 40.84
CA PRO A 52 0.90 -27.06 41.61
C PRO A 52 0.60 -25.61 42.12
N PRO A 53 1.50 -24.97 42.91
CA PRO A 53 1.11 -24.14 44.06
C PRO A 53 0.93 -22.63 43.78
N GLN A 54 0.25 -22.00 44.74
CA GLN A 54 -0.06 -20.58 44.86
C GLN A 54 1.15 -19.74 45.33
N GLY A 55 1.27 -18.53 44.78
CA GLY A 55 2.03 -17.40 45.31
C GLY A 55 1.29 -16.09 45.01
N SER A 56 0.71 -15.53 46.06
CA SER A 56 0.14 -14.19 46.33
C SER A 56 -0.20 -13.20 45.20
N SER A 57 -1.45 -12.74 45.29
CA SER A 57 -2.13 -11.63 44.64
C SER A 57 -1.62 -10.22 44.97
N THR A 58 -1.67 -9.31 43.99
CA THR A 58 -2.20 -7.94 44.15
C THR A 58 -2.82 -7.43 42.84
N ASN A 59 -3.94 -6.70 43.01
CA ASN A 59 -4.87 -6.16 42.03
C ASN A 59 -4.29 -5.08 41.10
N GLY A 60 -4.97 -4.84 39.96
CA GLY A 60 -4.97 -3.54 39.28
C GLY A 60 -4.90 -3.64 37.76
N ALA A 61 -6.06 -3.65 37.12
CA ALA A 61 -6.22 -3.81 35.69
C ALA A 61 -5.99 -2.52 34.88
N THR A 62 -5.91 -2.72 33.55
CA THR A 62 -6.16 -1.81 32.43
C THR A 62 -4.93 -1.15 31.77
N ALA A 63 -4.99 -1.14 30.43
CA ALA A 63 -4.02 -0.62 29.45
C ALA A 63 -2.76 -1.47 29.16
N GLY A 64 -2.85 -2.36 28.17
CA GLY A 64 -1.65 -2.92 27.53
C GLY A 64 -1.84 -4.33 26.97
N ARG A 65 -2.72 -4.55 25.98
CA ARG A 65 -2.90 -5.90 25.40
C ARG A 65 -3.19 -6.04 23.92
N HIS A 66 -3.25 -5.00 23.09
CA HIS A 66 -3.82 -5.15 21.74
C HIS A 66 -2.88 -5.34 20.54
N PHE A 67 -1.57 -5.06 20.62
CA PHE A 67 -0.75 -5.01 19.38
C PHE A 67 0.25 -6.15 19.15
N GLY A 68 0.52 -6.99 20.15
CA GLY A 68 1.19 -8.31 19.95
C GLY A 68 0.22 -9.43 19.52
N PHE A 69 -1.08 -9.15 19.54
CA PHE A 69 -2.14 -10.13 19.28
C PHE A 69 -2.33 -10.40 17.78
N LEU A 70 -2.13 -9.41 16.91
CA LEU A 70 -2.40 -9.54 15.46
C LEU A 70 -1.41 -10.47 14.76
N GLY A 71 -0.10 -10.30 14.97
CA GLY A 71 0.92 -11.19 14.40
C GLY A 71 0.83 -12.62 14.94
N SER A 72 0.58 -12.79 16.25
CA SER A 72 0.38 -14.10 16.86
C SER A 72 -0.93 -14.77 16.41
N HIS A 73 -2.00 -13.99 16.19
CA HIS A 73 -3.27 -14.48 15.65
C HIS A 73 -3.16 -14.87 14.17
N ALA A 74 -2.50 -14.07 13.33
CA ALA A 74 -2.25 -14.38 11.92
C ALA A 74 -1.40 -15.66 11.79
N ARG A 75 -0.32 -15.78 12.57
CA ARG A 75 0.50 -17.00 12.66
C ARG A 75 -0.33 -18.21 13.10
N ARG A 76 -1.13 -18.07 14.16
CA ARG A 76 -1.97 -19.15 14.69
C ARG A 76 -3.01 -19.60 13.68
N LEU A 77 -3.69 -18.68 13.01
CA LEU A 77 -4.73 -18.97 12.03
C LEU A 77 -4.15 -19.62 10.77
N PHE A 78 -3.01 -19.12 10.28
CA PHE A 78 -2.28 -19.71 9.16
C PHE A 78 -1.87 -21.16 9.46
N VAL A 79 -1.27 -21.38 10.64
CA VAL A 79 -0.94 -22.73 11.10
C VAL A 79 -2.21 -23.56 11.22
N ASP A 80 -3.22 -23.13 11.97
CA ASP A 80 -4.45 -23.90 12.20
C ASP A 80 -5.18 -24.29 10.90
N ASN A 81 -5.15 -23.43 9.87
CA ASN A 81 -5.79 -23.72 8.58
C ASN A 81 -4.99 -24.70 7.72
N ILE A 82 -3.68 -24.48 7.57
CA ILE A 82 -2.79 -25.44 6.88
C ILE A 82 -2.83 -26.80 7.57
N LEU A 83 -2.81 -26.81 8.91
CA LEU A 83 -2.84 -28.02 9.71
C LEU A 83 -4.18 -28.77 9.68
N LYS A 84 -5.29 -28.12 9.34
CA LYS A 84 -6.62 -28.76 9.21
C LYS A 84 -6.77 -29.52 7.90
N ARG A 85 -6.09 -29.09 6.83
CA ARG A 85 -6.14 -29.76 5.52
C ARG A 85 -5.35 -31.07 5.49
N VAL A 86 -4.43 -31.24 6.44
CA VAL A 86 -3.51 -32.39 6.53
C VAL A 86 -3.91 -33.26 7.71
N THR A 87 -4.67 -34.34 7.51
CA THR A 87 -4.90 -35.30 8.60
C THR A 87 -4.59 -36.75 8.25
N SER A 88 -3.43 -37.22 8.77
CA SER A 88 -3.24 -38.54 9.38
C SER A 88 -2.80 -38.38 10.86
N ARG A 89 -2.90 -39.45 11.67
CA ARG A 89 -2.69 -39.44 13.13
C ARG A 89 -1.26 -39.07 13.57
N LEU A 90 -0.22 -39.44 12.82
CA LEU A 90 1.18 -39.13 13.15
C LEU A 90 1.51 -37.65 12.93
N ALA A 91 0.97 -37.06 11.86
CA ALA A 91 1.09 -35.64 11.59
C ALA A 91 0.46 -34.79 12.70
N ALA A 92 -0.54 -35.28 13.44
CA ALA A 92 -1.20 -34.54 14.52
C ALA A 92 -0.29 -34.29 15.73
N ASP A 93 0.65 -35.21 16.02
CA ASP A 93 1.57 -35.04 17.15
C ASP A 93 2.77 -34.14 16.79
N LEU A 94 3.31 -34.29 15.58
CA LEU A 94 4.31 -33.36 15.03
C LEU A 94 3.77 -31.92 14.96
N ARG A 95 2.50 -31.77 14.57
CA ARG A 95 1.74 -30.51 14.60
C ARG A 95 1.73 -29.85 15.98
N LYS A 96 1.39 -30.61 17.02
CA LYS A 96 1.29 -30.11 18.39
C LYS A 96 2.64 -29.63 18.93
N ARG A 97 3.74 -30.28 18.53
CA ARG A 97 5.11 -29.91 18.91
C ARG A 97 5.63 -28.70 18.11
N ALA A 98 5.38 -28.66 16.80
CA ALA A 98 5.79 -27.55 15.95
C ALA A 98 5.00 -26.25 16.26
N ALA A 99 3.68 -26.35 16.43
CA ALA A 99 2.83 -25.20 16.80
C ALA A 99 3.23 -24.60 18.16
N ARG A 100 3.60 -25.44 19.14
CA ARG A 100 4.13 -24.95 20.42
C ARG A 100 5.46 -24.22 20.25
N ARG A 101 6.40 -24.73 19.45
CA ARG A 101 7.73 -24.10 19.27
C ARG A 101 7.69 -22.81 18.43
N LEU A 102 6.78 -22.73 17.45
CA LEU A 102 6.53 -21.50 16.66
C LEU A 102 5.94 -20.36 17.49
N VAL A 103 5.09 -20.68 18.48
CA VAL A 103 4.55 -19.69 19.43
C VAL A 103 5.67 -19.09 20.31
N PHE A 104 6.79 -19.80 20.48
CA PHE A 104 7.92 -19.38 21.31
C PHE A 104 9.19 -19.04 20.50
N GLY A 105 9.08 -18.78 19.19
CA GLY A 105 10.12 -18.09 18.41
C GLY A 105 11.18 -18.95 17.71
N ASP A 106 11.07 -20.28 17.71
CA ASP A 106 12.04 -21.14 17.02
C ASP A 106 11.50 -21.60 15.64
N SER A 107 12.18 -21.21 14.55
CA SER A 107 11.77 -21.41 13.15
C SER A 107 12.25 -22.73 12.53
N ALA A 108 13.18 -23.45 13.18
CA ALA A 108 13.73 -24.71 12.69
C ALA A 108 12.71 -25.87 12.48
N PRO A 109 11.63 -26.05 13.29
CA PRO A 109 10.74 -27.20 13.16
C PRO A 109 9.68 -27.07 12.05
N PHE A 110 9.57 -25.95 11.33
CA PHE A 110 8.59 -25.77 10.26
C PHE A 110 8.93 -26.61 9.01
N PHE A 111 10.20 -26.80 8.68
CA PHE A 111 10.63 -27.60 7.52
C PHE A 111 10.20 -29.06 7.60
N ALA A 112 10.19 -29.65 8.80
CA ALA A 112 9.69 -31.01 9.01
C ALA A 112 8.17 -31.12 8.84
N LEU A 113 7.42 -30.06 9.14
CA LEU A 113 5.97 -30.01 9.03
C LEU A 113 5.51 -29.89 7.56
N VAL A 114 6.17 -29.02 6.78
CA VAL A 114 5.85 -28.79 5.36
C VAL A 114 6.05 -30.07 4.53
N GLY A 115 7.17 -30.79 4.75
CA GLY A 115 7.43 -32.06 4.06
C GLY A 115 6.40 -33.17 4.35
N THR A 116 5.69 -33.11 5.48
CA THR A 116 4.58 -34.04 5.79
C THR A 116 3.20 -33.56 5.30
N SER A 117 3.08 -32.27 4.97
CA SER A 117 1.82 -31.60 4.64
C SER A 117 1.41 -31.74 3.17
N LEU A 118 2.39 -31.75 2.26
CA LEU A 118 2.16 -31.88 0.82
C LEU A 118 1.93 -33.34 0.36
N ALA A 119 2.01 -34.30 1.30
CA ALA A 119 1.99 -35.73 1.01
C ALA A 119 0.63 -36.42 1.25
N SER A 120 -0.44 -35.72 1.64
CA SER A 120 -1.71 -36.37 1.99
C SER A 120 -2.92 -35.65 1.41
N GLY A 121 -3.56 -36.27 0.41
CA GLY A 121 -4.85 -35.83 -0.13
C GLY A 121 -5.32 -36.65 -1.33
N SER A 122 -6.12 -37.69 -1.07
CA SER A 122 -6.97 -38.38 -2.05
C SER A 122 -8.39 -37.81 -1.92
N GLY A 123 -8.72 -36.83 -2.76
CA GLY A 123 -10.01 -36.13 -2.76
C GLY A 123 -10.45 -35.72 -4.17
N ILE A 124 -11.74 -35.38 -4.30
CA ILE A 124 -12.46 -35.02 -5.55
C ILE A 124 -11.95 -33.72 -6.24
N LEU A 125 -11.00 -33.00 -5.62
CA LEU A 125 -10.34 -31.80 -6.16
C LEU A 125 -9.04 -32.17 -6.90
N THR A 126 -8.64 -31.42 -7.92
CA THR A 126 -7.30 -31.65 -8.50
C THR A 126 -6.22 -31.21 -7.50
N LYS A 127 -5.04 -31.84 -7.56
CA LYS A 127 -3.90 -31.44 -6.69
C LYS A 127 -3.56 -29.96 -6.84
N ASP A 128 -3.69 -29.39 -8.03
CA ASP A 128 -3.41 -27.96 -8.27
C ASP A 128 -4.48 -27.06 -7.61
N ASP A 129 -5.76 -27.46 -7.55
CA ASP A 129 -6.81 -26.71 -6.85
C ASP A 129 -6.58 -26.69 -5.32
N GLU A 130 -6.09 -27.80 -4.75
CA GLU A 130 -5.75 -27.86 -3.33
C GLU A 130 -4.60 -26.91 -2.98
N LEU A 131 -3.58 -26.83 -3.85
CA LEU A 131 -2.42 -25.93 -3.69
C LEU A 131 -2.80 -24.47 -3.89
N GLU A 132 -3.68 -24.14 -4.84
CA GLU A 132 -4.20 -22.77 -4.98
C GLU A 132 -5.00 -22.35 -3.73
N GLY A 133 -5.67 -23.30 -3.08
CA GLY A 133 -6.30 -23.08 -1.79
C GLY A 133 -5.32 -22.72 -0.66
N VAL A 134 -4.05 -23.13 -0.74
CA VAL A 134 -2.99 -22.69 0.19
C VAL A 134 -2.51 -21.28 -0.17
N CYS A 135 -2.40 -20.93 -1.45
CA CYS A 135 -2.15 -19.55 -1.87
C CYS A 135 -3.21 -18.60 -1.30
N TRP A 136 -4.48 -19.00 -1.29
CA TRP A 136 -5.55 -18.21 -0.64
C TRP A 136 -5.31 -18.00 0.86
N GLU A 137 -4.85 -19.02 1.59
CA GLU A 137 -4.54 -18.90 3.02
C GLU A 137 -3.33 -18.00 3.28
N ILE A 138 -2.32 -18.03 2.40
CA ILE A 138 -1.19 -17.11 2.45
C ILE A 138 -1.69 -15.66 2.29
N ARG A 139 -2.52 -15.39 1.27
CA ARG A 139 -3.10 -14.07 1.04
C ARG A 139 -3.88 -13.58 2.27
N GLU A 140 -4.70 -14.45 2.86
CA GLU A 140 -5.49 -14.16 4.07
C GLU A 140 -4.62 -13.94 5.32
N ALA A 141 -3.49 -14.63 5.46
CA ALA A 141 -2.55 -14.39 6.54
C ALA A 141 -1.82 -13.04 6.38
N MET A 142 -1.43 -12.70 5.15
CA MET A 142 -0.76 -11.43 4.83
C MET A 142 -1.70 -10.22 5.00
N SER A 143 -2.96 -10.33 4.59
CA SER A 143 -3.96 -9.26 4.75
C SER A 143 -4.13 -8.86 6.23
N LYS A 144 -4.02 -9.84 7.14
CA LYS A 144 -4.12 -9.65 8.60
C LYS A 144 -2.84 -9.13 9.26
N LEU A 145 -1.68 -9.22 8.60
CA LEU A 145 -0.44 -8.67 9.17
C LEU A 145 -0.41 -7.14 9.14
N GLN A 146 -1.24 -6.54 8.29
CA GLN A 146 -1.50 -5.11 8.25
C GLN A 146 -0.21 -4.25 8.31
N TRP A 147 0.78 -4.56 7.44
CA TRP A 147 2.09 -3.90 7.39
C TRP A 147 2.04 -2.36 7.30
N ASN A 148 0.96 -1.82 6.74
CA ASN A 148 0.75 -0.38 6.54
C ASN A 148 -0.16 0.26 7.59
N MET A 149 -0.52 -0.47 8.65
CA MET A 149 -1.41 0.09 9.65
C MET A 149 -0.82 1.35 10.26
N PRO A 150 -1.66 2.35 10.50
CA PRO A 150 -1.22 3.61 11.03
C PRO A 150 -0.45 3.48 12.37
N GLN A 151 -0.77 2.48 13.21
CA GLN A 151 -0.09 2.16 14.48
C GLN A 151 1.42 1.85 14.34
N ASN A 152 1.89 1.56 13.13
CA ASN A 152 3.30 1.34 12.84
C ASN A 152 4.04 2.62 12.38
N ASP A 153 3.31 3.69 12.10
CA ASP A 153 3.83 5.04 11.99
C ASP A 153 3.63 5.73 13.35
N LYS A 154 4.72 5.97 14.09
CA LYS A 154 4.66 6.62 15.42
C LYS A 154 3.96 7.98 15.39
N ASN A 155 3.80 8.61 14.21
CA ASN A 155 3.06 9.86 14.07
C ASN A 155 1.53 9.68 14.15
N TYR A 156 1.01 8.45 13.99
CA TYR A 156 -0.42 8.17 14.12
C TYR A 156 -0.85 7.89 15.56
N ASP A 157 0.00 7.26 16.39
CA ASP A 157 -0.34 6.90 17.77
C ASP A 157 -0.58 8.11 18.69
N VAL A 158 -0.27 9.33 18.21
CA VAL A 158 -0.57 10.58 18.91
C VAL A 158 -2.03 11.04 18.70
N THR A 159 -2.80 10.46 17.78
CA THR A 159 -4.09 11.02 17.36
C THR A 159 -5.24 10.02 17.30
N LYS A 160 -5.48 9.33 18.41
CA LYS A 160 -6.88 9.11 18.82
C LYS A 160 -7.41 10.42 19.41
N THR A 161 -7.66 11.41 18.57
CA THR A 161 -8.63 12.43 18.96
C THR A 161 -9.99 11.77 18.91
N ASP A 162 -10.73 11.93 20.01
CA ASP A 162 -12.12 11.53 20.18
C ASP A 162 -12.97 11.94 18.96
N GLU A 163 -14.20 11.42 18.88
CA GLU A 163 -15.23 11.55 17.83
C GLU A 163 -15.45 12.95 17.17
N LYS A 164 -14.72 14.00 17.56
CA LYS A 164 -14.64 15.31 16.92
C LYS A 164 -13.72 15.27 15.69
N GLY A 165 -14.21 15.76 14.56
CA GLY A 165 -13.45 15.87 13.31
C GLY A 165 -12.19 16.72 13.44
N VAL A 166 -11.20 16.45 12.58
CA VAL A 166 -9.91 17.15 12.50
C VAL A 166 -10.06 18.48 11.75
N SER A 167 -9.46 19.56 12.26
CA SER A 167 -9.47 20.91 11.67
C SER A 167 -8.07 21.51 11.56
N LEU A 168 -7.90 22.61 10.82
CA LEU A 168 -6.62 23.32 10.74
C LEU A 168 -6.13 23.84 12.09
N GLN A 169 -7.04 24.06 13.04
CA GLN A 169 -6.70 24.57 14.37
C GLN A 169 -5.86 23.58 15.18
N ASP A 170 -5.92 22.29 14.83
CA ASP A 170 -5.19 21.21 15.50
C ASP A 170 -3.71 21.14 15.07
N PHE A 171 -3.31 21.92 14.06
CA PHE A 171 -1.99 21.84 13.44
C PHE A 171 -1.16 23.11 13.60
N GLU A 172 0.13 22.94 13.81
CA GLU A 172 1.14 23.96 13.55
C GLU A 172 1.66 23.79 12.12
N ILE A 173 1.45 24.81 11.29
CA ILE A 173 1.83 24.82 9.88
C ILE A 173 3.21 25.48 9.74
N GLY A 174 4.15 24.73 9.19
CA GLY A 174 5.53 25.12 8.96
C GLY A 174 5.76 25.70 7.55
N PRO A 175 7.01 25.65 7.05
CA PRO A 175 7.35 26.19 5.73
C PRO A 175 6.67 25.42 4.58
N ILE A 176 6.58 26.09 3.44
CA ILE A 176 6.13 25.46 2.19
C ILE A 176 7.16 24.41 1.73
N ILE A 177 6.67 23.23 1.34
CA ILE A 177 7.46 22.13 0.79
C ILE A 177 7.46 22.21 -0.73
N ALA A 178 6.27 22.36 -1.32
CA ALA A 178 6.10 22.34 -2.77
C ALA A 178 4.87 23.16 -3.19
N LYS A 179 4.86 23.62 -4.44
CA LYS A 179 3.73 24.29 -5.08
C LYS A 179 3.53 23.71 -6.47
N GLY A 180 2.32 23.23 -6.74
CA GLY A 180 1.88 22.80 -8.07
C GLY A 180 0.91 23.80 -8.70
N CYS A 181 0.30 23.41 -9.82
CA CYS A 181 -0.73 24.22 -10.47
C CYS A 181 -2.07 24.20 -9.71
N SER A 182 -2.33 23.14 -8.95
CA SER A 182 -3.63 22.88 -8.31
C SER A 182 -3.59 22.84 -6.79
N ALA A 183 -2.40 22.90 -6.19
CA ALA A 183 -2.25 22.80 -4.75
C ALA A 183 -0.91 23.39 -4.26
N ALA A 184 -0.85 23.67 -2.97
CA ALA A 184 0.38 23.94 -2.24
C ALA A 184 0.52 22.95 -1.07
N VAL A 185 1.75 22.51 -0.79
CA VAL A 185 2.06 21.53 0.26
C VAL A 185 2.91 22.21 1.32
N TYR A 186 2.49 22.11 2.57
CA TYR A 186 3.17 22.68 3.73
C TYR A 186 3.68 21.58 4.65
N ALA A 187 4.79 21.84 5.33
CA ALA A 187 5.19 21.02 6.46
C ALA A 187 4.20 21.23 7.62
N ALA A 188 3.84 20.16 8.33
CA ALA A 188 2.87 20.23 9.42
C ALA A 188 3.23 19.29 10.58
N LYS A 189 2.72 19.63 11.76
CA LYS A 189 2.74 18.77 12.96
C LYS A 189 1.50 19.06 13.80
N PHE A 190 1.03 18.07 14.57
CA PHE A 190 -0.04 18.31 15.54
C PHE A 190 0.42 19.25 16.63
N LYS A 191 -0.45 20.18 17.05
CA LYS A 191 -0.23 20.96 18.27
C LYS A 191 -0.27 19.97 19.45
N LYS A 192 0.77 19.95 20.28
CA LYS A 192 0.72 19.19 21.52
C LYS A 192 -0.29 19.87 22.44
N THR A 193 -1.31 19.14 22.92
CA THR A 193 -2.19 19.62 24.00
C THR A 193 -1.39 19.65 25.29
N ILE A 194 -0.59 20.69 25.48
CA ILE A 194 0.13 20.95 26.72
C ILE A 194 -0.46 22.22 27.31
N HIS A 195 -1.29 22.05 28.35
CA HIS A 195 -1.53 23.09 29.34
C HIS A 195 -0.21 23.42 30.03
N ILE A 196 0.56 24.37 29.51
CA ILE A 196 1.56 25.08 30.29
C ILE A 196 1.49 26.56 29.92
N GLU A 197 1.17 27.35 30.92
CA GLU A 197 1.16 28.81 30.94
C GLU A 197 2.53 29.38 30.51
N ASN A 198 2.48 30.53 29.84
CA ASN A 198 3.58 31.47 29.65
C ASN A 198 4.83 30.97 28.89
N ILE A 199 4.80 31.10 27.57
CA ILE A 199 6.03 31.40 26.81
C ILE A 199 5.80 32.71 26.06
N THR A 200 6.64 33.68 26.40
CA THR A 200 6.67 35.05 25.89
C THR A 200 6.87 35.12 24.39
N GLN A 201 6.28 36.16 23.80
CA GLN A 201 6.12 36.51 22.39
C GLN A 201 7.43 36.87 21.63
N ALA A 202 8.56 36.23 21.95
CA ALA A 202 9.90 36.68 21.52
C ALA A 202 10.70 35.71 20.62
N ASP A 203 10.18 34.52 20.26
CA ASP A 203 10.91 33.54 19.42
C ASP A 203 10.37 33.40 17.98
N ILE A 204 9.50 34.31 17.52
CA ILE A 204 8.80 34.22 16.23
C ILE A 204 9.71 34.54 15.02
N HIS A 205 10.97 34.96 15.23
CA HIS A 205 11.91 35.26 14.15
C HIS A 205 13.19 34.44 14.22
N ARG A 206 13.11 33.12 14.01
CA ARG A 206 14.25 32.33 13.54
C ARG A 206 13.99 31.76 12.15
N ARG A 207 14.68 32.37 11.19
CA ARG A 207 14.83 32.04 9.77
C ARG A 207 15.07 30.54 9.52
N ASN A 208 14.35 29.93 8.57
CA ASN A 208 14.66 28.73 7.77
C ASN A 208 15.29 27.49 8.44
N GLY A 209 15.18 27.34 9.76
CA GLY A 209 15.78 26.22 10.50
C GLY A 209 14.75 25.18 10.89
N ASP A 210 15.02 23.92 10.51
CA ASP A 210 14.37 22.69 10.94
C ASP A 210 13.01 22.34 10.33
N ILE A 211 12.95 22.24 8.99
CA ILE A 211 11.95 21.40 8.31
C ILE A 211 11.87 20.02 9.00
N HIS A 212 12.99 19.44 9.46
CA HIS A 212 13.05 18.16 10.17
C HIS A 212 12.16 18.05 11.45
N LEU A 213 11.66 19.15 12.01
CA LEU A 213 10.72 19.14 13.15
C LEU A 213 9.27 18.78 12.77
N PHE A 214 8.95 18.74 11.47
CA PHE A 214 7.59 18.55 10.95
C PHE A 214 7.45 17.19 10.24
N PRO A 215 6.85 16.17 10.87
CA PRO A 215 6.75 14.83 10.30
C PRO A 215 5.60 14.66 9.29
N LEU A 216 4.70 15.63 9.18
CA LEU A 216 3.52 15.57 8.31
C LEU A 216 3.63 16.58 7.17
N ALA A 217 2.86 16.33 6.12
CA ALA A 217 2.65 17.23 5.01
C ALA A 217 1.15 17.56 4.91
N LEU A 218 0.82 18.84 4.83
CA LEU A 218 -0.53 19.34 4.64
C LEU A 218 -0.66 19.90 3.23
N LYS A 219 -1.39 19.21 2.36
CA LYS A 219 -1.68 19.67 1.00
C LYS A 219 -3.00 20.46 1.00
N MET A 220 -2.92 21.74 0.64
CA MET A 220 -4.07 22.61 0.42
C MET A 220 -4.35 22.68 -1.08
N MET A 221 -5.56 22.28 -1.47
CA MET A 221 -6.01 22.42 -2.86
C MET A 221 -6.35 23.88 -3.17
N PHE A 222 -6.18 24.31 -4.41
CA PHE A 222 -6.64 25.62 -4.86
C PHE A 222 -8.11 25.53 -5.32
N ASN A 223 -8.95 26.43 -4.79
CA ASN A 223 -10.38 26.49 -5.09
C ASN A 223 -10.70 27.90 -5.64
N TYR A 224 -11.03 28.00 -6.93
CA TYR A 224 -11.21 29.28 -7.64
C TYR A 224 -12.69 29.58 -7.94
N ASP A 225 -13.03 30.87 -8.05
CA ASP A 225 -14.34 31.37 -8.51
C ASP A 225 -14.48 31.35 -10.04
N ALA A 226 -14.27 30.18 -10.66
CA ALA A 226 -14.46 29.99 -12.10
C ALA A 226 -15.63 29.06 -12.41
N GLU A 227 -16.79 29.61 -12.77
CA GLU A 227 -18.03 28.85 -13.04
C GLU A 227 -17.88 27.83 -14.19
N SER A 228 -17.12 28.16 -15.24
CA SER A 228 -16.99 27.32 -16.44
C SER A 228 -16.19 26.02 -16.24
N ASN A 229 -15.31 25.95 -15.23
CA ASN A 229 -14.43 24.80 -14.97
C ASN A 229 -14.65 24.14 -13.59
N ALA A 230 -15.59 24.66 -12.79
CA ALA A 230 -15.74 24.28 -11.39
C ALA A 230 -15.93 22.77 -11.19
N THR A 231 -16.77 22.12 -11.98
CA THR A 231 -17.08 20.68 -11.80
C THR A 231 -15.89 19.77 -12.10
N THR A 232 -15.07 20.10 -13.11
CA THR A 232 -13.85 19.36 -13.45
C THR A 232 -12.78 19.52 -12.38
N ILE A 233 -12.58 20.74 -11.88
CA ILE A 233 -11.64 21.04 -10.80
C ILE A 233 -12.06 20.28 -9.53
N LEU A 234 -13.34 20.33 -9.18
CA LEU A 234 -13.89 19.61 -8.03
C LEU A 234 -13.70 18.09 -8.18
N ARG A 235 -13.98 17.51 -9.35
CA ARG A 235 -13.71 16.09 -9.60
C ARG A 235 -12.24 15.73 -9.41
N ALA A 236 -11.31 16.57 -9.90
CA ALA A 236 -9.88 16.37 -9.69
C ALA A 236 -9.51 16.45 -8.20
N MET A 237 -10.06 17.43 -7.46
CA MET A 237 -9.87 17.56 -6.01
C MET A 237 -10.39 16.33 -5.25
N TYR A 238 -11.55 15.79 -5.62
CA TYR A 238 -12.08 14.58 -4.98
C TYR A 238 -11.29 13.32 -5.35
N ARG A 239 -10.75 13.23 -6.57
CA ARG A 239 -9.84 12.14 -6.99
C ARG A 239 -8.53 12.12 -6.19
N GLU A 240 -8.04 13.27 -5.73
CA GLU A 240 -6.88 13.32 -4.81
C GLU A 240 -7.15 12.60 -3.48
N THR A 241 -8.41 12.42 -3.10
CA THR A 241 -8.81 11.79 -1.82
C THR A 241 -8.95 10.27 -1.90
N ILE A 242 -8.72 9.66 -3.07
CA ILE A 242 -8.85 8.22 -3.29
C ILE A 242 -8.01 7.37 -2.31
N PRO A 243 -6.74 7.69 -2.00
CA PRO A 243 -5.94 6.95 -1.02
C PRO A 243 -6.20 7.34 0.45
N ALA A 244 -7.17 8.22 0.72
CA ALA A 244 -7.46 8.67 2.08
C ALA A 244 -7.98 7.53 2.97
N ARG A 245 -7.39 7.41 4.17
CA ARG A 245 -7.80 6.42 5.16
C ARG A 245 -9.07 6.82 5.90
N ASN A 246 -9.12 8.08 6.34
CA ASN A 246 -10.26 8.66 7.03
C ASN A 246 -10.76 9.89 6.27
N ARG A 247 -12.05 9.87 5.91
CA ARG A 247 -12.76 11.03 5.36
C ARG A 247 -13.69 11.53 6.46
N HIS A 248 -13.41 12.72 7.00
CA HIS A 248 -14.36 13.34 7.91
C HIS A 248 -15.43 14.02 7.06
N ASN A 249 -16.66 13.52 7.18
CA ASN A 249 -17.81 14.18 6.61
C ASN A 249 -18.20 15.30 7.59
N ASN A 250 -18.10 16.55 7.14
CA ASN A 250 -18.91 17.58 7.77
C ASN A 250 -20.37 17.30 7.43
N GLU A 251 -21.26 17.35 8.42
CA GLU A 251 -22.71 17.15 8.22
C GLU A 251 -23.32 18.23 7.28
N GLU A 252 -22.58 19.31 7.00
CA GLU A 252 -22.94 20.40 6.10
C GLU A 252 -22.39 20.25 4.67
N LEU A 253 -21.94 19.06 4.24
CA LEU A 253 -21.52 18.85 2.85
C LEU A 253 -22.72 19.03 1.91
N ALA A 254 -22.53 19.81 0.84
CA ALA A 254 -23.58 20.01 -0.15
C ALA A 254 -23.92 18.68 -0.83
N GLU A 255 -25.19 18.43 -1.19
CA GLU A 255 -25.64 17.15 -1.78
C GLU A 255 -24.78 16.67 -2.96
N TRP A 256 -24.23 17.60 -3.75
CA TRP A 256 -23.35 17.27 -4.88
C TRP A 256 -21.98 16.71 -4.44
N GLU A 257 -21.44 17.16 -3.30
CA GLU A 257 -20.19 16.66 -2.71
C GLU A 257 -20.38 15.23 -2.24
N GLN A 258 -21.50 14.97 -1.56
CA GLN A 258 -21.87 13.64 -1.13
C GLN A 258 -22.03 12.69 -2.33
N ARG A 259 -22.71 13.12 -3.41
CA ARG A 259 -22.84 12.32 -4.64
C ARG A 259 -21.48 12.06 -5.33
N MET A 260 -20.54 13.01 -5.30
CA MET A 260 -19.20 12.80 -5.84
C MET A 260 -18.40 11.82 -5.00
N ALA A 261 -18.40 11.99 -3.68
CA ALA A 261 -17.70 11.13 -2.73
C ALA A 261 -18.25 9.69 -2.76
N GLU A 262 -19.58 9.56 -2.86
CA GLU A 262 -20.23 8.28 -3.05
C GLU A 262 -19.76 7.63 -4.35
N ASN A 263 -19.66 8.36 -5.47
CA ASN A 263 -19.38 7.76 -6.78
C ASN A 263 -17.93 7.32 -7.06
N MET A 264 -17.02 7.46 -6.09
CA MET A 264 -15.61 7.13 -6.25
C MET A 264 -15.22 5.83 -5.55
N CYS A 265 -14.30 5.09 -6.16
CA CYS A 265 -13.64 3.95 -5.51
C CYS A 265 -12.83 4.40 -4.28
N THR A 266 -12.70 3.52 -3.30
CA THR A 266 -11.75 3.69 -2.19
C THR A 266 -10.55 2.80 -2.43
N LEU A 267 -9.33 3.33 -2.26
CA LEU A 267 -8.11 2.55 -2.39
C LEU A 267 -7.60 2.12 -1.02
N PRO A 268 -7.51 0.81 -0.71
CA PRO A 268 -6.98 0.34 0.55
C PRO A 268 -5.50 0.72 0.74
N PRO A 269 -4.99 0.83 1.99
CA PRO A 269 -3.61 1.20 2.24
C PRO A 269 -2.59 0.18 1.69
N HIS A 270 -1.54 0.67 1.04
CA HIS A 270 -0.44 -0.14 0.48
C HIS A 270 0.92 0.50 0.80
N PRO A 271 2.04 -0.25 0.99
CA PRO A 271 3.33 0.36 1.32
C PRO A 271 3.83 1.32 0.24
N ASN A 272 3.47 1.06 -1.02
CA ASN A 272 3.90 1.84 -2.18
C ASN A 272 2.84 2.83 -2.69
N VAL A 273 1.87 3.20 -1.85
CA VAL A 273 0.89 4.27 -2.11
C VAL A 273 0.99 5.29 -0.97
N VAL A 274 0.87 6.58 -1.31
CA VAL A 274 0.98 7.69 -0.35
C VAL A 274 0.10 7.47 0.88
N VAL A 275 0.68 7.70 2.06
CA VAL A 275 -0.06 7.61 3.32
C VAL A 275 -0.82 8.91 3.56
N MET A 276 -2.14 8.86 3.36
CA MET A 276 -3.06 9.97 3.59
C MET A 276 -3.94 9.68 4.80
N TYR A 277 -3.71 10.43 5.88
CA TYR A 277 -4.36 10.23 7.17
C TYR A 277 -5.78 10.77 7.18
N TYR A 278 -5.93 12.06 6.87
CA TYR A 278 -7.19 12.77 6.96
C TYR A 278 -7.42 13.62 5.72
N VAL A 279 -8.69 13.69 5.33
CA VAL A 279 -9.21 14.66 4.36
C VAL A 279 -10.32 15.42 5.03
N PHE A 280 -10.26 16.75 4.96
CA PHE A 280 -11.24 17.65 5.55
C PHE A 280 -11.29 18.98 4.78
N THR A 281 -12.39 19.71 4.94
CA THR A 281 -12.56 21.05 4.39
C THR A 281 -12.46 22.09 5.50
N ASP A 282 -11.76 23.20 5.24
CA ASP A 282 -11.60 24.26 6.22
C ASP A 282 -11.40 25.63 5.55
N ARG A 283 -11.46 26.70 6.33
CA ARG A 283 -11.27 28.07 5.88
C ARG A 283 -9.79 28.34 5.64
N VAL A 284 -9.46 28.81 4.44
CA VAL A 284 -8.06 29.06 4.01
C VAL A 284 -7.35 30.05 4.94
N PRO A 285 -6.35 29.68 5.73
CA PRO A 285 -5.68 30.64 6.61
C PRO A 285 -4.68 31.50 5.83
N ALA A 286 -4.17 32.57 6.44
CA ALA A 286 -3.02 33.28 5.90
C ALA A 286 -1.76 32.44 6.14
N LEU A 287 -1.37 31.65 5.13
CA LEU A 287 -0.24 30.72 5.22
C LEU A 287 1.11 31.42 4.97
N PRO A 288 2.22 30.90 5.55
CA PRO A 288 3.56 31.41 5.27
C PRO A 288 3.85 31.42 3.77
N ASP A 289 4.49 32.48 3.27
CA ASP A 289 4.91 32.67 1.87
C ASP A 289 3.80 32.60 0.80
N SER A 290 2.53 32.48 1.22
CA SER A 290 1.40 32.30 0.31
C SER A 290 1.20 33.46 -0.66
N TRP A 291 1.41 34.70 -0.20
CA TRP A 291 1.33 35.91 -1.01
C TRP A 291 2.37 35.95 -2.13
N GLY A 292 3.57 35.41 -1.91
CA GLY A 292 4.62 35.37 -2.94
C GLY A 292 4.46 34.19 -3.90
N MET A 293 3.97 33.05 -3.40
CA MET A 293 3.99 31.79 -4.14
C MET A 293 2.73 31.53 -4.98
N TYR A 294 1.56 31.95 -4.50
CA TYR A 294 0.28 31.72 -5.18
C TYR A 294 -0.77 32.79 -4.85
N PRO A 295 -0.46 34.09 -5.05
CA PRO A 295 -1.36 35.19 -4.67
C PRO A 295 -2.76 35.09 -5.27
N ASP A 296 -2.89 34.57 -6.49
CA ASP A 296 -4.17 34.44 -7.21
C ASP A 296 -5.10 33.37 -6.62
N ALA A 297 -4.55 32.36 -5.94
CA ALA A 297 -5.32 31.30 -5.31
C ALA A 297 -5.80 31.67 -3.90
N LEU A 298 -5.39 32.83 -3.38
CA LEU A 298 -5.83 33.31 -2.08
C LEU A 298 -7.23 33.92 -2.15
N PRO A 299 -8.02 33.85 -1.07
CA PRO A 299 -9.30 34.53 -0.99
C PRO A 299 -9.15 36.05 -0.96
N ALA A 300 -10.15 36.76 -1.48
CA ALA A 300 -10.22 38.23 -1.50
C ALA A 300 -9.98 38.88 -0.11
N ARG A 301 -10.39 38.21 0.97
CA ARG A 301 -10.15 38.69 2.35
C ARG A 301 -8.69 38.63 2.79
N ILE A 302 -7.87 37.80 2.15
CA ILE A 302 -6.43 37.70 2.42
C ILE A 302 -5.74 38.60 1.41
N ASN A 303 -5.94 38.35 0.12
CA ASN A 303 -5.40 39.16 -0.97
C ASN A 303 -6.57 39.77 -1.74
N PRO A 304 -6.78 41.11 -1.72
CA PRO A 304 -7.87 41.77 -2.46
C PRO A 304 -7.93 41.47 -3.96
N HIS A 305 -6.79 41.09 -4.56
CA HIS A 305 -6.70 40.69 -5.97
C HIS A 305 -6.79 39.17 -6.20
N GLY A 306 -6.93 38.38 -5.14
CA GLY A 306 -7.02 36.93 -5.21
C GLY A 306 -8.40 36.45 -5.67
N SER A 307 -8.40 35.35 -6.44
CA SER A 307 -9.61 34.73 -7.01
C SER A 307 -10.02 33.44 -6.28
N GLY A 308 -9.43 33.18 -5.10
CA GLY A 308 -9.68 31.97 -4.31
C GLY A 308 -10.97 32.03 -3.48
N ARG A 309 -11.56 30.88 -3.19
CA ARG A 309 -12.67 30.76 -2.25
C ARG A 309 -12.22 30.73 -0.80
N ASN A 310 -13.10 31.16 0.09
CA ASN A 310 -12.82 31.16 1.53
C ASN A 310 -12.55 29.77 2.12
N MET A 311 -13.16 28.72 1.55
CA MET A 311 -13.03 27.32 1.98
C MET A 311 -12.25 26.53 0.93
N SER A 312 -11.40 25.61 1.38
CA SER A 312 -10.73 24.66 0.49
C SER A 312 -10.61 23.27 1.11
N LEU A 313 -10.19 22.32 0.28
CA LEU A 313 -9.90 20.94 0.65
C LEU A 313 -8.46 20.82 1.15
N PHE A 314 -8.30 20.13 2.27
CA PHE A 314 -7.01 19.84 2.89
C PHE A 314 -6.80 18.34 3.01
N LEU A 315 -5.58 17.90 2.72
CA LEU A 315 -5.15 16.52 2.80
C LEU A 315 -3.94 16.43 3.72
N LEU A 316 -4.09 15.75 4.85
CA LEU A 316 -3.00 15.49 5.79
C LEU A 316 -2.33 14.16 5.45
N MET A 317 -1.04 14.20 5.18
CA MET A 317 -0.26 13.07 4.71
C MET A 317 1.00 12.87 5.55
N LYS A 318 1.59 11.68 5.46
CA LYS A 318 2.98 11.47 5.88
C LYS A 318 3.89 12.38 5.04
N ARG A 319 4.91 12.97 5.67
CA ARG A 319 5.95 13.69 4.92
C ARG A 319 7.01 12.72 4.41
N TYR A 320 7.34 12.85 3.14
CA TYR A 320 8.44 12.14 2.47
C TYR A 320 9.63 13.08 2.31
N ASP A 321 10.84 12.54 2.12
CA ASP A 321 12.06 13.35 2.11
C ASP A 321 12.33 14.02 0.76
N THR A 322 12.02 13.34 -0.35
CA THR A 322 12.31 13.83 -1.71
C THR A 322 11.38 13.18 -2.75
N THR A 323 11.29 13.77 -3.94
CA THR A 323 10.74 13.08 -5.12
C THR A 323 11.78 12.10 -5.72
N LEU A 324 11.33 11.11 -6.49
CA LEU A 324 12.22 10.21 -7.22
C LEU A 324 13.09 10.98 -8.22
N LYS A 325 12.52 11.98 -8.89
CA LYS A 325 13.27 12.82 -9.84
C LYS A 325 14.44 13.56 -9.19
N GLU A 326 14.19 14.22 -8.06
CA GLU A 326 15.22 14.91 -7.29
C GLU A 326 16.27 13.93 -6.75
N TYR A 327 15.83 12.74 -6.32
CA TYR A 327 16.72 11.69 -5.84
C TYR A 327 17.68 11.17 -6.93
N LEU A 328 17.14 10.82 -8.10
CA LEU A 328 17.93 10.35 -9.24
C LEU A 328 18.87 11.43 -9.80
N SER A 329 18.54 12.72 -9.61
CA SER A 329 19.39 13.83 -10.04
C SER A 329 20.54 14.13 -9.07
N SER A 330 20.38 13.78 -7.79
CA SER A 330 21.31 14.14 -6.72
C SER A 330 22.17 12.99 -6.22
N CYS A 331 21.71 11.75 -6.37
CA CYS A 331 22.33 10.56 -5.79
C CYS A 331 22.76 9.57 -6.89
N SER A 332 23.90 8.91 -6.69
CA SER A 332 24.30 7.77 -7.52
C SER A 332 23.59 6.51 -7.04
N VAL A 333 22.69 5.96 -7.85
CA VAL A 333 21.87 4.79 -7.49
C VAL A 333 22.56 3.49 -7.93
N SER A 334 22.65 2.52 -7.03
CA SER A 334 23.20 1.20 -7.36
C SER A 334 22.19 0.34 -8.14
N ILE A 335 22.65 -0.61 -8.96
CA ILE A 335 21.76 -1.50 -9.74
C ILE A 335 20.77 -2.25 -8.85
N ARG A 336 21.22 -2.71 -7.67
CA ARG A 336 20.33 -3.39 -6.70
C ARG A 336 19.21 -2.45 -6.24
N GLU A 337 19.56 -1.21 -5.95
CA GLU A 337 18.60 -0.21 -5.51
C GLU A 337 17.63 0.15 -6.63
N SER A 338 18.10 0.33 -7.87
CA SER A 338 17.26 0.53 -9.06
C SER A 338 16.25 -0.61 -9.24
N ILE A 339 16.67 -1.88 -9.08
CA ILE A 339 15.78 -3.05 -9.17
C ILE A 339 14.73 -3.03 -8.05
N LEU A 340 15.11 -2.66 -6.82
CA LEU A 340 14.18 -2.56 -5.70
C LEU A 340 13.19 -1.40 -5.87
N LEU A 341 13.63 -0.23 -6.37
CA LEU A 341 12.76 0.90 -6.71
C LEU A 341 11.74 0.52 -7.79
N LEU A 342 12.19 -0.15 -8.88
CA LEU A 342 11.29 -0.63 -9.92
C LEU A 342 10.30 -1.67 -9.38
N ALA A 343 10.74 -2.59 -8.52
CA ALA A 343 9.84 -3.57 -7.90
C ALA A 343 8.77 -2.88 -7.03
N GLN A 344 9.15 -1.86 -6.25
CA GLN A 344 8.22 -1.09 -5.42
C GLN A 344 7.19 -0.33 -6.27
N LEU A 345 7.63 0.29 -7.37
CA LEU A 345 6.73 0.98 -8.31
C LEU A 345 5.72 0.00 -8.92
N LEU A 346 6.19 -1.17 -9.37
CA LEU A 346 5.32 -2.19 -9.97
C LEU A 346 4.33 -2.79 -8.96
N GLU A 347 4.71 -3.01 -7.70
CA GLU A 347 3.76 -3.41 -6.65
C GLU A 347 2.70 -2.33 -6.38
N GLY A 348 3.09 -1.05 -6.37
CA GLY A 348 2.15 0.07 -6.25
C GLY A 348 1.14 0.10 -7.40
N ILE A 349 1.60 -0.09 -8.64
CA ILE A 349 0.73 -0.12 -9.83
C ILE A 349 -0.20 -1.32 -9.81
N VAL A 350 0.29 -2.51 -9.42
CA VAL A 350 -0.55 -3.70 -9.26
C VAL A 350 -1.67 -3.43 -8.26
N HIS A 351 -1.35 -2.83 -7.12
CA HIS A 351 -2.34 -2.51 -6.11
C HIS A 351 -3.40 -1.53 -6.62
N ILE A 352 -2.99 -0.45 -7.30
CA ILE A 352 -3.91 0.52 -7.90
C ILE A 352 -4.81 -0.15 -8.95
N ASN A 353 -4.23 -0.93 -9.85
CA ASN A 353 -4.93 -1.61 -10.94
C ASN A 353 -5.93 -2.67 -10.44
N ALA A 354 -5.54 -3.45 -9.43
CA ALA A 354 -6.39 -4.50 -8.82
C ALA A 354 -7.67 -3.93 -8.17
N HIS A 355 -7.67 -2.64 -7.83
CA HIS A 355 -8.84 -1.93 -7.30
C HIS A 355 -9.62 -1.14 -8.38
N GLY A 356 -9.34 -1.42 -9.65
CA GLY A 356 -10.04 -0.79 -10.78
C GLY A 356 -9.70 0.69 -10.94
N ILE A 357 -8.52 1.11 -10.47
CA ILE A 357 -8.04 2.49 -10.57
C ILE A 357 -6.89 2.54 -11.58
N ALA A 358 -6.83 3.60 -12.39
CA ALA A 358 -5.65 3.96 -13.17
C ALA A 358 -5.17 5.34 -12.73
N HIS A 359 -3.87 5.49 -12.46
CA HIS A 359 -3.28 6.73 -12.01
C HIS A 359 -3.29 7.81 -13.10
N ARG A 360 -2.94 7.43 -14.35
CA ARG A 360 -2.95 8.28 -15.56
C ARG A 360 -2.01 9.50 -15.57
N ASP A 361 -1.31 9.80 -14.48
CA ASP A 361 -0.25 10.83 -14.44
C ASP A 361 1.01 10.37 -13.69
N LEU A 362 1.45 9.14 -13.94
CA LEU A 362 2.72 8.66 -13.38
C LEU A 362 3.90 9.38 -14.04
N LYS A 363 4.80 9.90 -13.21
CA LYS A 363 6.06 10.55 -13.58
C LYS A 363 6.98 10.55 -12.36
N SER A 364 8.28 10.73 -12.56
CA SER A 364 9.25 10.75 -11.46
C SER A 364 9.01 11.88 -10.44
N ASP A 365 8.32 12.96 -10.82
CA ASP A 365 7.84 14.00 -9.88
C ASP A 365 6.69 13.51 -8.96
N ASN A 366 5.87 12.56 -9.41
CA ASN A 366 4.71 12.03 -8.68
C ASN A 366 5.03 10.71 -7.94
N ILE A 367 6.32 10.46 -7.71
CA ILE A 367 6.81 9.35 -6.92
C ILE A 367 7.64 9.94 -5.78
N LEU A 368 7.30 9.62 -4.54
CA LEU A 368 7.97 10.13 -3.36
C LEU A 368 8.81 9.04 -2.69
N LEU A 369 9.93 9.45 -2.11
CA LEU A 369 10.86 8.56 -1.40
C LEU A 369 10.96 8.93 0.08
N ASP A 370 10.97 7.90 0.92
CA ASP A 370 11.33 7.99 2.33
C ASP A 370 12.74 7.45 2.51
N LEU A 371 13.65 8.33 2.96
CA LEU A 371 15.08 8.05 3.16
C LEU A 371 15.38 7.79 4.65
N SER A 372 14.36 7.58 5.48
CA SER A 372 14.54 7.42 6.94
C SER A 372 15.23 6.12 7.36
N GLU A 373 15.39 5.15 6.47
CA GLU A 373 16.23 3.98 6.73
C GLU A 373 17.70 4.35 6.50
N GLU A 374 18.58 3.99 7.45
CA GLU A 374 20.01 4.34 7.48
C GLU A 374 20.72 4.17 6.11
N THR A 375 21.80 4.93 5.92
CA THR A 375 22.61 5.20 4.69
C THR A 375 23.02 4.02 3.80
N ASP A 376 22.77 2.78 4.21
CA ASP A 376 23.10 1.55 3.47
C ASP A 376 21.86 0.81 2.89
N ASN A 377 20.64 1.35 3.11
CA ASN A 377 19.39 0.70 2.72
C ASN A 377 18.70 1.37 1.52
N CYS A 378 17.97 0.58 0.72
CA CYS A 378 17.12 1.08 -0.35
C CYS A 378 15.99 1.97 0.21
N PRO A 379 15.66 3.11 -0.41
CA PRO A 379 14.58 3.97 0.03
C PRO A 379 13.19 3.34 -0.15
N SER A 380 12.22 3.74 0.68
CA SER A 380 10.82 3.33 0.48
C SER A 380 10.15 4.24 -0.55
N LEU A 381 9.55 3.66 -1.58
CA LEU A 381 8.91 4.38 -2.68
C LEU A 381 7.39 4.37 -2.53
N VAL A 382 6.75 5.52 -2.75
CA VAL A 382 5.29 5.63 -2.84
C VAL A 382 4.82 6.41 -4.07
N ILE A 383 3.66 6.01 -4.61
CA ILE A 383 2.93 6.75 -5.64
C ILE A 383 2.06 7.82 -4.97
N THR A 384 2.09 9.05 -5.47
CA THR A 384 1.30 10.20 -4.99
C THR A 384 0.58 10.92 -6.15
N ASP A 385 -0.27 11.89 -5.81
CA ASP A 385 -0.99 12.76 -6.75
C ASP A 385 -2.02 12.03 -7.63
N PHE A 386 -3.17 11.73 -7.02
CA PHE A 386 -4.25 11.00 -7.69
C PHE A 386 -5.23 11.94 -8.42
N GLY A 387 -4.95 13.24 -8.57
CA GLY A 387 -5.89 14.19 -9.18
C GLY A 387 -6.33 13.84 -10.60
N CYS A 388 -5.47 13.15 -11.34
CA CYS A 388 -5.74 12.68 -12.69
C CYS A 388 -6.28 11.25 -12.76
N CYS A 389 -6.53 10.55 -11.66
CA CYS A 389 -6.85 9.12 -11.72
C CYS A 389 -8.24 8.82 -12.32
N LEU A 390 -8.37 7.66 -12.95
CA LEU A 390 -9.66 7.03 -13.24
C LEU A 390 -10.02 6.15 -12.05
N ALA A 391 -11.16 6.39 -11.41
CA ALA A 391 -11.56 5.70 -10.17
C ALA A 391 -13.10 5.60 -10.05
N ASP A 392 -13.76 5.23 -11.14
CA ASP A 392 -15.21 5.14 -11.18
C ASP A 392 -15.69 3.92 -10.39
N LYS A 393 -16.77 4.08 -9.59
CA LYS A 393 -17.39 3.07 -8.71
C LYS A 393 -17.52 1.65 -9.27
N GLY A 394 -17.64 1.50 -10.59
CA GLY A 394 -17.71 0.20 -11.27
C GLY A 394 -16.38 -0.55 -11.33
N GLY A 395 -15.27 0.03 -10.87
CA GLY A 395 -13.93 -0.54 -10.95
C GLY A 395 -13.49 -0.82 -12.38
N ASN A 396 -14.09 -0.14 -13.36
CA ASN A 396 -13.87 -0.42 -14.76
C ASN A 396 -12.71 0.43 -15.29
N LEU A 397 -11.64 -0.25 -15.70
CA LEU A 397 -10.49 0.37 -16.35
C LEU A 397 -10.73 0.66 -17.84
N HIS A 398 -11.95 0.44 -18.33
CA HIS A 398 -12.42 0.87 -19.65
C HIS A 398 -13.23 2.15 -19.53
N MET A 399 -12.68 3.24 -20.07
CA MET A 399 -13.36 4.54 -20.09
C MET A 399 -14.05 4.73 -21.44
N PRO A 400 -15.38 4.97 -21.49
CA PRO A 400 -16.06 5.33 -22.74
C PRO A 400 -15.42 6.55 -23.39
N TYR A 401 -15.23 6.52 -24.70
CA TYR A 401 -14.56 7.59 -25.46
C TYR A 401 -15.40 8.05 -26.65
N ASN A 402 -16.56 8.65 -26.35
CA ASN A 402 -17.53 9.00 -27.38
C ASN A 402 -17.15 10.27 -28.18
N THR A 403 -16.35 11.15 -27.59
CA THR A 403 -15.99 12.47 -28.14
C THR A 403 -14.55 12.85 -27.77
N ASP A 404 -13.90 13.68 -28.57
CA ASP A 404 -12.52 14.14 -28.32
C ASP A 404 -12.35 15.00 -27.06
N ASN A 405 -13.43 15.56 -26.53
CA ASN A 405 -13.39 16.41 -25.32
C ASN A 405 -13.24 15.63 -24.00
N ILE A 406 -13.11 14.30 -24.07
CA ILE A 406 -12.95 13.45 -22.88
C ILE A 406 -11.49 13.49 -22.43
N ASP A 407 -11.28 13.82 -21.15
CA ASP A 407 -9.97 13.80 -20.49
C ASP A 407 -9.38 12.37 -20.48
N LYS A 408 -8.34 12.16 -21.30
CA LYS A 408 -7.60 10.91 -21.40
C LYS A 408 -6.60 10.68 -20.25
N GLY A 409 -6.47 11.64 -19.33
CA GLY A 409 -5.48 11.61 -18.26
C GLY A 409 -4.40 12.68 -18.43
N GLY A 410 -3.39 12.66 -17.55
CA GLY A 410 -2.41 13.71 -17.35
C GLY A 410 -1.39 13.89 -18.48
N ASN A 411 -0.10 13.72 -18.16
CA ASN A 411 1.01 14.06 -19.05
C ASN A 411 0.93 13.35 -20.42
N ILE A 412 0.60 14.11 -21.48
CA ILE A 412 0.43 13.63 -22.86
C ILE A 412 1.67 12.88 -23.36
N ALA A 413 2.87 13.32 -22.96
CA ALA A 413 4.12 12.70 -23.39
C ALA A 413 4.30 11.26 -22.86
N LEU A 414 3.68 10.96 -21.71
CA LEU A 414 3.77 9.66 -21.04
C LEU A 414 2.49 8.83 -21.14
N MET A 415 1.53 9.24 -21.96
CA MET A 415 0.37 8.43 -22.27
C MET A 415 0.78 7.17 -23.03
N ALA A 416 0.26 6.02 -22.60
CA ALA A 416 0.51 4.76 -23.25
C ALA A 416 -0.01 4.75 -24.71
N PRO A 417 0.58 3.96 -25.61
CA PRO A 417 0.28 3.98 -27.05
C PRO A 417 -1.20 3.72 -27.36
N GLU A 418 -1.82 2.81 -26.62
CA GLU A 418 -3.24 2.47 -26.73
C GLU A 418 -4.18 3.60 -26.28
N VAL A 419 -3.71 4.52 -25.42
CA VAL A 419 -4.47 5.68 -24.93
C VAL A 419 -4.36 6.84 -25.92
N ILE A 420 -3.13 7.21 -26.29
CA ILE A 420 -2.88 8.35 -27.18
C ILE A 420 -3.41 8.09 -28.61
N SER A 421 -3.32 6.84 -29.08
CA SER A 421 -3.78 6.45 -30.42
C SER A 421 -5.28 6.14 -30.50
N ALA A 422 -6.00 6.17 -29.37
CA ALA A 422 -7.43 5.92 -29.35
C ALA A 422 -8.19 7.00 -30.13
N ARG A 423 -9.23 6.57 -30.86
CA ARG A 423 -10.13 7.45 -31.63
C ARG A 423 -11.53 7.43 -31.03
N PRO A 424 -12.22 8.58 -30.99
CA PRO A 424 -13.54 8.66 -30.40
C PRO A 424 -14.58 7.97 -31.27
N GLY A 425 -15.65 7.48 -30.67
CA GLY A 425 -16.79 6.93 -31.37
C GLY A 425 -17.88 6.41 -30.43
N PRO A 426 -19.12 6.22 -30.92
CA PRO A 426 -20.30 5.93 -30.09
C PRO A 426 -20.22 4.64 -29.26
N PHE A 427 -19.26 3.75 -29.56
CA PHE A 427 -19.02 2.50 -28.83
C PHE A 427 -17.53 2.24 -28.58
N THR A 428 -16.70 3.27 -28.62
CA THR A 428 -15.27 3.12 -28.34
C THR A 428 -15.01 3.31 -26.85
N SER A 429 -14.07 2.54 -26.32
CA SER A 429 -13.57 2.71 -24.95
C SER A 429 -12.06 2.64 -24.94
N ILE A 430 -11.44 3.44 -24.08
CA ILE A 430 -9.99 3.42 -23.85
C ILE A 430 -9.73 2.42 -22.73
N ASN A 431 -8.83 1.47 -22.98
CA ASN A 431 -8.43 0.47 -22.01
C ASN A 431 -7.18 0.92 -21.24
N TYR A 432 -7.32 1.17 -19.93
CA TYR A 432 -6.24 1.59 -19.05
C TYR A 432 -5.58 0.45 -18.27
N THR A 433 -5.98 -0.82 -18.47
CA THR A 433 -5.50 -1.95 -17.65
C THR A 433 -3.98 -2.16 -17.69
N LYS A 434 -3.29 -1.65 -18.71
CA LYS A 434 -1.82 -1.74 -18.85
C LYS A 434 -1.15 -0.38 -19.13
N ALA A 435 -1.89 0.72 -18.98
CA ALA A 435 -1.41 2.04 -19.33
C ALA A 435 -0.34 2.53 -18.34
N ASP A 436 -0.65 2.49 -17.03
CA ASP A 436 0.30 2.86 -15.98
C ASP A 436 1.56 1.98 -15.99
N LEU A 437 1.42 0.70 -16.36
CA LEU A 437 2.55 -0.21 -16.51
C LEU A 437 3.49 0.27 -17.61
N TRP A 438 2.96 0.69 -18.77
CA TRP A 438 3.79 1.24 -19.84
C TRP A 438 4.54 2.50 -19.38
N THR A 439 3.86 3.39 -18.66
CA THR A 439 4.48 4.59 -18.09
C THR A 439 5.58 4.23 -17.09
N ALA A 440 5.42 3.17 -16.30
CA ALA A 440 6.50 2.67 -15.43
C ALA A 440 7.72 2.16 -16.21
N GLY A 441 7.52 1.62 -17.42
CA GLY A 441 8.63 1.25 -18.30
C GLY A 441 9.45 2.45 -18.76
N THR A 442 8.84 3.62 -18.94
CA THR A 442 9.57 4.85 -19.30
C THR A 442 10.36 5.37 -18.09
N ILE A 443 9.75 5.34 -16.90
CA ILE A 443 10.40 5.70 -15.63
C ILE A 443 11.54 4.73 -15.29
N ALA A 444 11.47 3.47 -15.74
CA ALA A 444 12.54 2.51 -15.54
C ALA A 444 13.87 2.97 -16.16
N TYR A 445 13.86 3.65 -17.31
CA TYR A 445 15.08 4.24 -17.88
C TYR A 445 15.71 5.23 -16.89
N GLU A 446 14.92 6.13 -16.32
CA GLU A 446 15.40 7.10 -15.32
C GLU A 446 15.97 6.40 -14.08
N ILE A 447 15.28 5.37 -13.57
CA ILE A 447 15.71 4.58 -12.41
C ILE A 447 17.06 3.88 -12.65
N PHE A 448 17.36 3.52 -13.89
CA PHE A 448 18.63 2.89 -14.30
C PHE A 448 19.69 3.88 -14.79
N GLY A 449 19.47 5.19 -14.60
CA GLY A 449 20.45 6.24 -14.92
C GLY A 449 20.44 6.67 -16.39
N GLU A 450 19.48 6.20 -17.19
CA GLU A 450 19.31 6.57 -18.58
C GLU A 450 18.29 7.70 -18.76
N LYS A 451 18.37 8.41 -19.89
CA LYS A 451 17.35 9.41 -20.25
C LYS A 451 16.03 8.72 -20.59
N ASN A 452 14.90 9.28 -20.12
CA ASN A 452 13.57 8.80 -20.51
C ASN A 452 13.38 8.95 -22.03
N PRO A 453 13.13 7.87 -22.79
CA PRO A 453 13.07 7.95 -24.25
C PRO A 453 11.94 8.83 -24.81
N PHE A 454 10.90 9.09 -24.01
CA PHE A 454 9.67 9.79 -24.43
C PHE A 454 9.54 11.20 -23.84
N LEU A 455 10.45 11.60 -22.96
CA LEU A 455 10.51 12.96 -22.42
C LEU A 455 11.69 13.72 -23.01
N GLY A 456 11.43 14.93 -23.49
CA GLY A 456 12.46 15.90 -23.84
C GLY A 456 12.86 16.75 -22.64
N THR A 457 14.07 17.31 -22.66
CA THR A 457 14.44 18.43 -21.79
C THR A 457 13.99 19.74 -22.46
N PRO A 458 14.02 20.89 -21.77
CA PRO A 458 13.70 22.18 -22.41
C PRO A 458 14.51 22.45 -23.69
N ASP A 459 15.73 21.91 -23.76
CA ASP A 459 16.68 22.12 -24.86
C ASP A 459 16.68 20.97 -25.90
N GLU A 460 16.10 19.82 -25.58
CA GLU A 460 16.13 18.61 -26.42
C GLU A 460 14.73 18.03 -26.63
N LYS A 461 14.41 17.70 -27.89
CA LYS A 461 13.17 16.97 -28.21
C LYS A 461 13.26 15.52 -27.68
N PRO A 462 12.12 14.90 -27.32
CA PRO A 462 12.12 13.49 -26.96
C PRO A 462 12.63 12.64 -28.13
N VAL A 463 13.37 11.58 -27.79
CA VAL A 463 13.98 10.66 -28.77
C VAL A 463 12.89 9.89 -29.53
N LEU A 464 11.85 9.46 -28.81
CA LEU A 464 10.73 8.70 -29.33
C LEU A 464 9.41 9.42 -29.07
N LYS A 465 8.42 9.13 -29.91
CA LYS A 465 7.04 9.56 -29.68
C LYS A 465 6.17 8.36 -29.32
N ASN A 466 5.42 8.49 -28.24
CA ASN A 466 4.57 7.43 -27.68
C ASN A 466 3.51 6.88 -28.66
N TYR A 467 3.12 7.63 -29.68
CA TYR A 467 2.08 7.21 -30.63
C TYR A 467 2.60 6.46 -31.87
N ASN A 468 3.90 6.56 -32.23
CA ASN A 468 4.42 5.99 -33.49
C ASN A 468 5.75 5.24 -33.42
N TYR A 469 6.40 5.14 -32.26
CA TYR A 469 7.63 4.35 -32.13
C TYR A 469 7.41 2.87 -32.46
N GLU A 470 8.50 2.18 -32.81
CA GLU A 470 8.55 0.72 -32.89
C GLU A 470 9.41 0.17 -31.75
N ASP A 471 9.08 -1.04 -31.28
CA ASP A 471 9.75 -1.67 -30.12
C ASP A 471 11.28 -1.76 -30.31
N HIS A 472 11.76 -1.89 -31.55
CA HIS A 472 13.19 -1.95 -31.88
C HIS A 472 13.91 -0.59 -31.86
N ASN A 473 13.17 0.54 -31.76
CA ASN A 473 13.74 1.88 -31.65
C ASN A 473 14.04 2.27 -30.20
N LEU A 474 13.68 1.44 -29.23
CA LEU A 474 13.98 1.68 -27.81
C LEU A 474 15.51 1.75 -27.62
N PRO A 475 16.04 2.78 -26.94
CA PRO A 475 17.47 2.86 -26.66
C PRO A 475 17.94 1.65 -25.86
N PRO A 476 19.15 1.13 -26.13
CA PRO A 476 19.70 0.02 -25.35
C PRO A 476 19.91 0.45 -23.90
N LEU A 477 19.59 -0.45 -22.97
CA LEU A 477 19.88 -0.28 -21.55
C LEU A 477 21.31 -0.77 -21.24
N PRO A 478 21.97 -0.24 -20.20
CA PRO A 478 23.31 -0.66 -19.79
C PRO A 478 23.45 -2.18 -19.58
N GLU A 479 24.56 -2.76 -20.03
CA GLU A 479 24.89 -4.19 -19.86
C GLU A 479 25.04 -4.61 -18.38
N SER A 480 25.19 -3.64 -17.48
CA SER A 480 25.23 -3.87 -16.04
C SER A 480 23.88 -4.33 -15.48
N ILE A 481 22.79 -4.11 -16.22
CA ILE A 481 21.44 -4.53 -15.85
C ILE A 481 21.24 -6.00 -16.25
N PRO A 482 20.69 -6.85 -15.37
CA PRO A 482 20.43 -8.24 -15.71
C PRO A 482 19.51 -8.40 -16.93
N ASN A 483 19.84 -9.31 -17.84
CA ASN A 483 19.08 -9.56 -19.10
C ASN A 483 17.57 -9.70 -18.89
N VAL A 484 17.16 -10.43 -17.84
CA VAL A 484 15.74 -10.62 -17.50
C VAL A 484 15.03 -9.30 -17.22
N ILE A 485 15.71 -8.34 -16.59
CA ILE A 485 15.18 -7.02 -16.28
C ILE A 485 15.11 -6.17 -17.55
N ILE A 486 16.14 -6.22 -18.40
CA ILE A 486 16.14 -5.56 -19.72
C ILE A 486 14.95 -6.08 -20.56
N ALA A 487 14.81 -7.40 -20.66
CA ALA A 487 13.72 -8.05 -21.38
C ALA A 487 12.33 -7.68 -20.80
N LEU A 488 12.24 -7.51 -19.48
CA LEU A 488 11.01 -7.10 -18.82
C LEU A 488 10.64 -5.66 -19.17
N ILE A 489 11.60 -4.73 -19.12
CA ILE A 489 11.39 -3.33 -19.49
C ILE A 489 10.97 -3.21 -20.95
N GLN A 490 11.64 -3.95 -21.86
CA GLN A 490 11.26 -4.03 -23.27
C GLN A 490 9.85 -4.60 -23.46
N ASN A 491 9.46 -5.63 -22.70
CA ASN A 491 8.10 -6.17 -22.77
C ASN A 491 7.06 -5.15 -22.28
N ILE A 492 7.34 -4.47 -21.17
CA ILE A 492 6.48 -3.41 -20.61
C ILE A 492 6.28 -2.29 -21.64
N LEU A 493 7.34 -1.91 -22.36
CA LEU A 493 7.31 -0.89 -23.40
C LEU A 493 6.86 -1.41 -24.77
N SER A 494 6.35 -2.64 -24.88
CA SER A 494 5.79 -3.09 -26.16
C SER A 494 4.60 -2.23 -26.53
N ARG A 495 4.62 -1.71 -27.76
CA ARG A 495 3.52 -0.91 -28.31
C ARG A 495 2.25 -1.73 -28.51
N ASN A 496 2.40 -3.03 -28.78
CA ASN A 496 1.27 -3.93 -28.90
C ASN A 496 0.74 -4.32 -27.51
N PHE A 497 -0.45 -3.83 -27.19
CA PHE A 497 -1.16 -4.10 -25.94
C PHE A 497 -1.27 -5.60 -25.59
N TYR A 498 -1.42 -6.47 -26.59
CA TYR A 498 -1.56 -7.93 -26.38
C TYR A 498 -0.23 -8.64 -26.13
N LYS A 499 0.90 -8.06 -26.54
CA LYS A 499 2.24 -8.57 -26.25
C LYS A 499 2.75 -8.13 -24.87
N ARG A 500 2.34 -6.94 -24.43
CA ARG A 500 2.67 -6.39 -23.11
C ARG A 500 2.07 -7.25 -22.01
N HIS A 501 2.86 -7.57 -20.98
CA HIS A 501 2.37 -8.29 -19.80
C HIS A 501 1.31 -7.49 -19.02
N SER A 502 0.57 -8.17 -18.15
CA SER A 502 -0.24 -7.47 -17.14
C SER A 502 0.65 -6.92 -16.03
N PRO A 503 0.18 -5.91 -15.27
CA PRO A 503 0.89 -5.41 -14.10
C PRO A 503 1.27 -6.53 -13.12
N GLU A 504 0.35 -7.47 -12.84
CA GLU A 504 0.59 -8.57 -11.90
C GLU A 504 1.69 -9.51 -12.38
N MET A 505 1.72 -9.81 -13.68
CA MET A 505 2.74 -10.65 -14.28
C MET A 505 4.12 -9.98 -14.21
N ALA A 506 4.21 -8.69 -14.59
CA ALA A 506 5.44 -7.93 -14.54
C ALA A 506 6.01 -7.81 -13.12
N ALA A 507 5.18 -7.47 -12.14
CA ALA A 507 5.58 -7.42 -10.74
C ALA A 507 5.99 -8.82 -10.22
N THR A 508 5.30 -9.89 -10.62
CA THR A 508 5.66 -11.27 -10.23
C THR A 508 7.02 -11.69 -10.79
N ILE A 509 7.36 -11.30 -12.02
CA ILE A 509 8.69 -11.53 -12.59
C ILE A 509 9.77 -10.85 -11.74
N MET A 510 9.57 -9.60 -11.33
CA MET A 510 10.50 -8.88 -10.44
C MET A 510 10.67 -9.58 -9.09
N GLN A 511 9.56 -10.02 -8.47
CA GLN A 511 9.59 -10.71 -7.18
C GLN A 511 10.30 -12.06 -7.27
N LEU A 512 10.12 -12.80 -8.38
CA LEU A 512 10.85 -14.03 -8.62
C LEU A 512 12.34 -13.77 -8.85
N TYR A 513 12.70 -12.75 -9.63
CA TYR A 513 14.09 -12.38 -9.83
C TYR A 513 14.80 -12.07 -8.50
N LEU A 514 14.12 -11.36 -7.59
CA LEU A 514 14.68 -10.97 -6.29
C LEU A 514 14.77 -12.13 -5.28
N TRP A 515 13.77 -13.01 -5.23
CA TRP A 515 13.58 -13.92 -4.09
C TRP A 515 13.56 -15.41 -4.44
N ALA A 516 13.43 -15.78 -5.72
CA ALA A 516 13.39 -17.18 -6.10
C ALA A 516 14.79 -17.82 -6.03
N PRO A 517 14.86 -19.14 -5.77
CA PRO A 517 16.12 -19.87 -5.83
C PRO A 517 16.78 -19.75 -7.21
N SER A 518 18.07 -19.43 -7.24
CA SER A 518 18.81 -19.31 -8.51
C SER A 518 18.84 -20.61 -9.33
N SER A 519 18.66 -21.78 -8.68
CA SER A 519 18.54 -23.07 -9.36
C SER A 519 17.36 -23.15 -10.32
N TRP A 520 16.30 -22.38 -10.11
CA TRP A 520 15.12 -22.38 -10.99
C TRP A 520 15.40 -21.80 -12.37
N PHE A 521 16.50 -21.08 -12.54
CA PHE A 521 16.84 -20.37 -13.78
C PHE A 521 18.13 -20.87 -14.44
N LYS A 522 18.87 -21.80 -13.82
CA LYS A 522 20.15 -22.31 -14.36
C LYS A 522 20.01 -23.40 -15.42
N SER A 523 18.88 -24.12 -15.46
CA SER A 523 18.68 -25.23 -16.38
C SER A 523 17.49 -24.95 -17.29
N GLU A 524 17.75 -24.82 -18.59
CA GLU A 524 16.72 -24.83 -19.62
C GLU A 524 15.86 -26.11 -19.44
N ASN A 525 14.57 -25.94 -19.21
CA ASN A 525 13.52 -26.99 -19.11
C ASN A 525 13.26 -27.66 -17.75
N LYS A 526 13.94 -27.31 -16.65
CA LYS A 526 13.54 -27.81 -15.32
C LYS A 526 12.71 -26.77 -14.57
N VAL A 527 11.41 -26.72 -14.88
CA VAL A 527 10.45 -25.89 -14.13
C VAL A 527 10.23 -26.56 -12.76
N PRO A 528 10.28 -25.81 -11.64
CA PRO A 528 10.02 -26.38 -10.33
C PRO A 528 8.61 -26.97 -10.26
N SER A 529 8.46 -28.03 -9.47
CA SER A 529 7.16 -28.64 -9.25
C SER A 529 6.23 -27.69 -8.48
N SER A 530 4.90 -27.85 -8.61
CA SER A 530 3.94 -27.08 -7.83
C SER A 530 4.24 -27.17 -6.32
N ASN A 531 4.70 -28.34 -5.84
CA ASN A 531 5.08 -28.55 -4.45
C ASN A 531 6.30 -27.71 -4.05
N GLU A 532 7.37 -27.70 -4.86
CA GLU A 532 8.57 -26.88 -4.60
C GLU A 532 8.24 -25.39 -4.55
N VAL A 533 7.35 -24.92 -5.43
CA VAL A 533 6.87 -23.53 -5.41
C VAL A 533 6.11 -23.25 -4.12
N MET A 534 5.24 -24.15 -3.68
CA MET A 534 4.50 -23.99 -2.43
C MET A 534 5.42 -23.99 -1.21
N GLU A 535 6.42 -24.86 -1.15
CA GLU A 535 7.42 -24.87 -0.08
C GLU A 535 8.15 -23.52 0.02
N TRP A 536 8.55 -22.98 -1.14
CA TRP A 536 9.18 -21.67 -1.21
C TRP A 536 8.25 -20.54 -0.74
N LEU A 537 7.00 -20.52 -1.18
CA LEU A 537 6.01 -19.52 -0.76
C LEU A 537 5.73 -19.59 0.75
N LEU A 538 5.61 -20.79 1.31
CA LEU A 538 5.44 -21.00 2.75
C LEU A 538 6.67 -20.53 3.54
N CYS A 539 7.87 -20.74 3.00
CA CYS A 539 9.12 -20.24 3.59
C CYS A 539 9.16 -18.71 3.62
N LEU A 540 8.84 -18.05 2.50
CA LEU A 540 8.73 -16.58 2.44
C LEU A 540 7.68 -16.05 3.41
N THR A 541 6.52 -16.70 3.46
CA THR A 541 5.43 -16.34 4.37
C THR A 541 5.88 -16.43 5.82
N THR A 542 6.52 -17.54 6.20
CA THR A 542 7.02 -17.74 7.57
C THR A 542 8.07 -16.69 7.90
N LYS A 543 8.96 -16.36 6.97
CA LYS A 543 9.99 -15.35 7.19
C LYS A 543 9.39 -13.97 7.46
N VAL A 544 8.45 -13.55 6.63
CA VAL A 544 7.70 -12.28 6.81
C VAL A 544 6.88 -12.32 8.11
N LEU A 545 6.21 -13.42 8.43
CA LEU A 545 5.42 -13.56 9.66
C LEU A 545 6.28 -13.52 10.91
N CYS A 546 7.41 -14.22 10.92
CA CYS A 546 8.29 -14.40 12.08
C CYS A 546 9.18 -13.19 12.35
N GLU A 547 9.71 -12.57 11.29
CA GLU A 547 10.59 -11.40 11.37
C GLU A 547 9.80 -10.08 11.30
N GLY A 548 8.53 -10.13 10.87
CA GLY A 548 7.61 -9.01 10.87
C GLY A 548 7.26 -8.54 12.28
N ARG A 549 7.87 -7.41 12.67
CA ARG A 549 7.58 -6.55 13.82
C ARG A 549 7.31 -7.27 15.16
N ASN A 550 8.38 -7.57 15.88
CA ASN A 550 8.36 -7.83 17.32
C ASN A 550 8.87 -6.58 18.09
N SER A 551 8.12 -5.48 18.04
CA SER A 551 8.53 -4.18 18.62
C SER A 551 8.55 -4.14 20.16
N SER A 552 8.19 -5.24 20.85
CA SER A 552 8.12 -5.28 22.32
C SER A 552 9.46 -5.62 23.00
N LEU A 553 10.52 -5.96 22.26
CA LEU A 553 11.79 -6.42 22.85
C LEU A 553 12.84 -5.34 23.07
N LEU A 554 12.59 -4.09 22.69
CA LEU A 554 13.57 -2.99 22.83
C LEU A 554 13.31 -2.05 24.02
N LEU A 555 12.31 -2.32 24.88
CA LEU A 555 12.00 -1.43 26.02
C LEU A 555 12.39 -1.97 27.41
N THR A 556 13.05 -3.13 27.53
CA THR A 556 13.33 -3.73 28.85
C THR A 556 14.77 -3.63 29.35
N ASN A 557 15.72 -3.05 28.61
CA ASN A 557 17.14 -3.07 29.01
C ASN A 557 17.81 -1.71 29.27
N THR A 558 17.07 -0.64 29.55
CA THR A 558 17.68 0.62 30.01
C THR A 558 16.95 1.22 31.21
N LEU A 559 16.79 0.41 32.26
CA LEU A 559 16.60 0.89 33.61
C LEU A 559 17.55 0.09 34.49
N ASN A 560 18.76 0.61 34.65
CA ASN A 560 19.61 0.48 35.82
C ASN A 560 20.79 1.46 35.65
N ASP A 561 20.91 2.36 36.63
CA ASP A 561 22.08 3.13 37.09
C ASP A 561 22.66 4.18 36.10
N ASP A 562 22.90 5.46 36.43
CA ASP A 562 23.23 6.11 37.70
C ASP A 562 22.72 7.58 37.72
N GLU A 563 22.50 8.09 38.93
CA GLU A 563 22.32 9.50 39.26
C GLU A 563 23.60 10.30 39.00
N SER A 564 23.54 11.32 38.13
CA SER A 564 24.37 12.52 38.29
C SER A 564 23.78 13.71 37.52
N GLU A 565 23.59 14.80 38.24
CA GLU A 565 23.11 16.10 37.76
C GLU A 565 23.97 16.67 36.64
N HIS A 566 23.36 17.03 35.51
CA HIS A 566 23.77 18.21 34.73
C HIS A 566 22.65 18.67 33.80
N ASN A 567 22.31 19.95 33.92
CA ASN A 567 21.39 20.70 33.08
C ASN A 567 21.75 20.58 31.59
N VAL A 568 20.99 19.75 30.86
CA VAL A 568 20.92 19.80 29.40
C VAL A 568 19.47 20.02 29.01
N VAL A 569 19.20 21.21 28.49
CA VAL A 569 17.98 21.55 27.75
C VAL A 569 17.71 20.41 26.77
N LYS A 570 16.70 19.59 27.04
CA LYS A 570 16.21 18.55 26.11
C LYS A 570 15.63 19.28 24.89
N LYS A 571 16.49 19.63 23.93
CA LYS A 571 16.08 19.86 22.54
C LYS A 571 15.35 18.59 22.12
N SER A 572 14.03 18.70 22.01
CA SER A 572 13.14 17.74 21.37
C SER A 572 13.45 17.70 19.87
N SER A 573 14.67 17.31 19.50
CA SER A 573 14.94 16.88 18.13
C SER A 573 14.16 15.58 17.93
N TYR A 574 13.32 15.54 16.91
CA TYR A 574 12.69 14.31 16.46
C TYR A 574 13.83 13.33 16.11
N ARG A 575 14.20 12.44 17.03
CA ARG A 575 15.13 11.35 16.73
C ARG A 575 14.40 10.43 15.75
N ARG A 576 14.76 10.51 14.46
CA ARG A 576 14.42 9.57 13.37
C ARG A 576 14.99 8.16 13.60
N SER A 577 15.24 7.74 14.84
CA SER A 577 15.87 6.45 15.15
C SER A 577 14.82 5.33 15.08
N LEU A 578 14.65 4.77 13.89
CA LEU A 578 14.16 3.41 13.71
C LEU A 578 15.28 2.61 13.04
N SER A 579 16.32 2.30 13.81
CA SER A 579 17.33 1.34 13.36
C SER A 579 16.66 -0.03 13.24
N THR A 580 16.65 -0.60 12.03
CA THR A 580 16.06 -1.90 11.67
C THR A 580 16.99 -3.07 11.98
N ARG A 581 18.14 -2.83 12.64
CA ARG A 581 19.14 -3.86 12.98
C ARG A 581 18.62 -5.00 13.88
N SER A 582 17.43 -4.90 14.46
CA SER A 582 16.91 -5.93 15.37
C SER A 582 16.11 -7.06 14.70
N CYS A 583 15.83 -7.01 13.39
CA CYS A 583 14.94 -8.00 12.76
C CYS A 583 15.45 -8.46 11.38
N GLY A 584 16.42 -9.38 11.37
CA GLY A 584 16.79 -10.17 10.19
C GLY A 584 17.82 -9.54 9.25
N ARG A 585 18.18 -10.28 8.18
CA ARG A 585 19.20 -9.87 7.18
C ARG A 585 18.67 -8.89 6.11
N ARG A 586 17.42 -8.43 6.19
CA ARG A 586 16.72 -7.67 5.14
C ARG A 586 16.24 -6.32 5.63
N THR A 587 16.10 -5.37 4.71
CA THR A 587 15.59 -4.02 5.00
C THR A 587 14.06 -4.01 5.05
N MET A 588 13.42 -2.96 5.59
CA MET A 588 11.95 -2.89 5.64
C MET A 588 11.31 -2.90 4.24
N PRO A 589 11.81 -2.16 3.23
CA PRO A 589 11.26 -2.22 1.88
C PRO A 589 11.28 -3.63 1.30
N GLU A 590 12.31 -4.43 1.60
CA GLU A 590 12.36 -5.82 1.16
C GLU A 590 11.26 -6.68 1.81
N TYR A 591 11.01 -6.51 3.12
CA TYR A 591 9.88 -7.19 3.78
C TYR A 591 8.53 -6.75 3.23
N GLN A 592 8.36 -5.45 2.95
CA GLN A 592 7.14 -4.91 2.36
C GLN A 592 6.91 -5.46 0.95
N LEU A 593 7.95 -5.55 0.12
CA LEU A 593 7.87 -6.17 -1.20
C LEU A 593 7.43 -7.64 -1.12
N ILE A 594 8.05 -8.43 -0.25
CA ILE A 594 7.67 -9.84 -0.08
C ILE A 594 6.24 -9.96 0.45
N ALA A 595 5.84 -9.12 1.42
CA ALA A 595 4.49 -9.12 1.95
C ALA A 595 3.44 -8.73 0.90
N SER A 596 3.69 -7.70 0.09
CA SER A 596 2.82 -7.29 -1.02
C SER A 596 2.68 -8.42 -2.04
N PHE A 597 3.79 -9.05 -2.44
CA PHE A 597 3.79 -10.21 -3.34
C PHE A 597 2.94 -11.36 -2.81
N LEU A 598 3.16 -11.77 -1.55
CA LEU A 598 2.41 -12.85 -0.92
C LEU A 598 0.93 -12.51 -0.74
N GLY A 599 0.58 -11.22 -0.56
CA GLY A 599 -0.81 -10.74 -0.48
C GLY A 599 -1.63 -10.95 -1.76
N ARG A 600 -0.96 -11.13 -2.91
CA ARG A 600 -1.60 -11.31 -4.23
C ARG A 600 -1.17 -12.58 -4.97
N VAL A 601 -0.41 -13.46 -4.32
CA VAL A 601 0.21 -14.61 -4.99
C VAL A 601 -0.84 -15.60 -5.51
N THR A 602 -0.64 -16.11 -6.73
CA THR A 602 -1.39 -17.25 -7.28
C THR A 602 -0.40 -18.22 -7.91
N LEU A 603 -0.68 -19.52 -7.84
CA LEU A 603 0.23 -20.55 -8.34
C LEU A 603 0.39 -20.45 -9.86
N SER A 604 -0.72 -20.19 -10.56
CA SER A 604 -0.74 -20.02 -12.02
C SER A 604 0.18 -18.89 -12.47
N ASN A 605 0.09 -17.72 -11.84
CA ASN A 605 0.89 -16.56 -12.21
C ASN A 605 2.39 -16.80 -11.94
N VAL A 606 2.73 -17.39 -10.79
CA VAL A 606 4.12 -17.76 -10.46
C VAL A 606 4.70 -18.72 -11.49
N ARG A 607 3.96 -19.77 -11.88
CA ARG A 607 4.41 -20.74 -12.90
C ARG A 607 4.62 -20.08 -14.26
N ASN A 608 3.72 -19.19 -14.67
CA ASN A 608 3.85 -18.48 -15.93
C ASN A 608 5.06 -17.54 -15.92
N ALA A 609 5.29 -16.83 -14.82
CA ALA A 609 6.44 -15.94 -14.67
C ALA A 609 7.77 -16.71 -14.68
N ILE A 610 7.87 -17.87 -14.01
CA ILE A 610 9.07 -18.73 -14.08
C ILE A 610 9.35 -19.16 -15.52
N ARG A 611 8.34 -19.63 -16.26
CA ARG A 611 8.48 -20.00 -17.68
C ARG A 611 8.92 -18.83 -18.55
N TRP A 612 8.44 -17.62 -18.25
CA TRP A 612 8.83 -16.43 -18.98
C TRP A 612 10.29 -16.07 -18.69
N ILE A 613 10.72 -16.11 -17.42
CA ILE A 613 12.12 -15.83 -17.04
C ILE A 613 13.08 -16.82 -17.72
N GLN A 614 12.76 -18.13 -17.70
CA GLN A 614 13.59 -19.16 -18.35
C GLN A 614 13.76 -18.96 -19.85
N LYS A 615 12.82 -18.28 -20.52
CA LYS A 615 12.90 -17.98 -21.96
C LYS A 615 13.68 -16.70 -22.27
N ASN A 616 13.94 -15.86 -21.28
CA ASN A 616 14.52 -14.52 -21.43
C ASN A 616 15.72 -14.29 -20.50
N MET A 617 16.38 -15.37 -20.06
CA MET A 617 17.63 -15.36 -19.28
C MET A 617 18.84 -15.23 -20.19
#